data_AF-A0A7V6CDA9-F1
#
_entry.id   AF-A0A7V6CDA9-F1
#
_cell.length_a   1.000
_cell.length_b   1.000
_cell.length_c   1.000
_cell.angle_alpha   90.00
_cell.angle_beta   90.00
_cell.angle_gamma   90.00
#
_symmetry.space_group_name_H-M   'P 1'
#
loop_
_entity.id
_entity.type
_entity.pdbx_description
1 polymer ?
#
loop_
_entity_poly.entity_id
_entity_poly.type
_entity_poly.pdbx_seq_one_letter_code
_entity_poly.pdbx_strand_id
1 'polypeptide(L)'
;MKKFLISLGLMFILMFNGFKVLAAEGEKIFKKLNCHSCHYQKEEGFAPSLKSISKAYKNKKEELIKYLKGEAKAIIDIDREDFMKPYIKQTKSLESKDLDKLADYLLSF
;
A
#
# COMPACT_ATOMS: atom_id res chain seq x y z
N MET A 1 -28.80 -28.61 -9.18
CA MET A 1 -27.33 -28.60 -9.06
C MET A 1 -26.62 -27.57 -9.94
N LYS A 2 -27.14 -27.18 -11.14
CA LYS A 2 -26.48 -26.18 -12.01
C LYS A 2 -26.59 -24.71 -11.56
N LYS A 3 -27.57 -24.34 -10.73
CA LYS A 3 -27.76 -22.96 -10.25
C LYS A 3 -26.73 -22.52 -9.19
N PHE A 4 -26.11 -23.48 -8.48
CA PHE A 4 -25.12 -23.21 -7.45
C PHE A 4 -23.73 -22.87 -8.01
N LEU A 5 -23.39 -23.41 -9.19
CA LEU A 5 -22.10 -23.15 -9.87
C LEU A 5 -22.04 -21.75 -10.49
N ILE A 6 -23.19 -21.17 -10.86
CA ILE A 6 -23.26 -19.83 -11.48
C ILE A 6 -23.09 -18.72 -10.42
N SER A 7 -23.58 -18.93 -9.20
CA SER A 7 -23.43 -18.00 -8.08
C SER A 7 -21.97 -17.87 -7.62
N LEU A 8 -21.20 -18.96 -7.65
CA LEU A 8 -19.80 -18.95 -7.23
C LEU A 8 -18.90 -18.23 -8.25
N GLY A 9 -19.19 -18.36 -9.55
CA GLY A 9 -18.46 -17.68 -10.62
C GLY A 9 -18.65 -16.15 -10.62
N LEU A 10 -19.87 -15.67 -10.34
CA LEU A 10 -20.13 -14.22 -10.23
C LEU A 10 -19.44 -13.58 -9.03
N MET A 11 -19.37 -14.27 -7.90
CA MET A 11 -18.70 -13.76 -6.70
C MET A 11 -17.18 -13.69 -6.86
N PHE A 12 -16.59 -14.63 -7.61
CA PHE A 12 -15.16 -14.63 -7.94
C PHE A 12 -14.78 -13.48 -8.91
N ILE A 13 -15.62 -13.19 -9.90
CA ILE A 13 -15.41 -12.07 -10.84
C ILE A 13 -15.50 -10.73 -10.13
N LEU A 14 -16.41 -10.57 -9.18
CA LEU A 14 -16.55 -9.34 -8.37
C LEU A 14 -15.33 -9.11 -7.47
N MET A 15 -14.76 -10.16 -6.89
CA MET A 15 -13.56 -10.05 -6.03
C MET A 15 -12.29 -9.68 -6.81
N PHE A 16 -12.10 -10.23 -8.01
CA PHE A 16 -10.94 -9.88 -8.85
C PHE A 16 -11.00 -8.44 -9.39
N ASN A 17 -12.19 -7.94 -9.74
CA ASN A 17 -12.35 -6.55 -10.18
C ASN A 17 -12.24 -5.56 -9.02
N GLY A 18 -12.75 -5.92 -7.83
CA GLY A 18 -12.65 -5.09 -6.63
C GLY A 18 -11.20 -4.79 -6.24
N PHE A 19 -10.32 -5.80 -6.28
CA PHE A 19 -8.90 -5.63 -5.95
C PHE A 19 -8.17 -4.70 -6.92
N LYS A 20 -8.43 -4.82 -8.23
CA LYS A 20 -7.81 -3.93 -9.24
C LYS A 20 -8.26 -2.46 -9.12
N VAL A 21 -9.52 -2.23 -8.75
CA VAL A 21 -10.06 -0.88 -8.54
C VAL A 21 -9.41 -0.21 -7.33
N LEU A 22 -9.23 -0.94 -6.23
CA LEU A 22 -8.58 -0.42 -5.01
C LEU A 22 -7.12 -0.03 -5.24
N ALA A 23 -6.36 -0.86 -5.96
CA ALA A 23 -4.97 -0.56 -6.32
C ALA A 23 -4.85 0.72 -7.18
N ALA A 24 -5.77 0.95 -8.10
CA ALA A 24 -5.79 2.16 -8.94
C ALA A 24 -6.09 3.44 -8.13
N GLU A 25 -6.87 3.34 -7.05
CA GLU A 25 -7.08 4.48 -6.14
C GLU A 25 -5.90 4.72 -5.21
N GLY A 26 -5.25 3.66 -4.72
CA GLY A 26 -4.01 3.76 -3.94
C GLY A 26 -2.87 4.41 -4.72
N GLU A 27 -2.73 4.08 -6.02
CA GLU A 27 -1.75 4.71 -6.91
C GLU A 27 -1.98 6.24 -7.03
N LYS A 28 -3.25 6.68 -7.11
CA LYS A 28 -3.58 8.12 -7.16
C LYS A 28 -3.15 8.83 -5.90
N ILE A 29 -3.37 8.23 -4.72
CA ILE A 29 -2.94 8.79 -3.43
C ILE A 29 -1.40 8.87 -3.39
N PHE A 30 -0.72 7.79 -3.77
CA PHE A 30 0.73 7.71 -3.84
C PHE A 30 1.35 8.79 -4.74
N LYS A 31 0.75 9.04 -5.90
CA LYS A 31 1.17 10.11 -6.82
C LYS A 31 0.85 11.50 -6.26
N LYS A 32 -0.35 11.70 -5.70
CA LYS A 32 -0.81 12.98 -5.13
C LYS A 32 0.07 13.45 -3.96
N LEU A 33 0.54 12.52 -3.13
CA LEU A 33 1.47 12.81 -2.02
C LEU A 33 2.93 12.85 -2.46
N ASN A 34 3.21 12.81 -3.77
CA ASN A 34 4.54 12.85 -4.35
C ASN A 34 5.49 11.73 -3.88
N CYS A 35 4.97 10.59 -3.41
CA CYS A 35 5.79 9.48 -2.92
C CYS A 35 6.67 8.86 -4.02
N HIS A 36 6.21 8.91 -5.27
CA HIS A 36 6.93 8.44 -6.45
C HIS A 36 8.25 9.18 -6.73
N SER A 37 8.48 10.33 -6.09
CA SER A 37 9.73 11.09 -6.23
C SER A 37 10.94 10.37 -5.61
N CYS A 38 10.71 9.50 -4.62
CA CYS A 38 11.79 8.76 -3.94
C CYS A 38 11.57 7.24 -3.96
N HIS A 39 10.32 6.77 -4.05
CA HIS A 39 9.99 5.35 -4.05
C HIS A 39 9.67 4.85 -5.46
N TYR A 40 10.65 4.25 -6.13
CA TYR A 40 10.46 3.62 -7.45
C TYR A 40 9.84 2.23 -7.32
N GLN A 41 9.27 1.72 -8.42
CA GLN A 41 8.57 0.43 -8.39
C GLN A 41 9.52 -0.73 -8.05
N LYS A 42 10.70 -0.77 -8.68
CA LYS A 42 11.65 -1.89 -8.57
C LYS A 42 13.05 -1.46 -8.20
N GLU A 43 13.45 -0.27 -8.61
CA GLU A 43 14.79 0.27 -8.43
C GLU A 43 14.98 0.78 -7.01
N GLU A 44 16.05 0.36 -6.36
CA GLU A 44 16.51 0.99 -5.13
C GLU A 44 17.19 2.32 -5.45
N GLY A 45 17.10 3.29 -4.56
CA GLY A 45 17.75 4.58 -4.73
C GLY A 45 17.92 5.31 -3.41
N PHE A 46 17.41 6.54 -3.35
CA PHE A 46 17.40 7.31 -2.12
C PHE A 46 16.55 6.65 -1.03
N ALA A 47 15.40 6.11 -1.41
CA ALA A 47 14.47 5.40 -0.53
C ALA A 47 14.22 3.97 -1.06
N PRO A 48 13.68 3.04 -0.26
CA PRO A 48 13.45 1.68 -0.69
C PRO A 48 12.42 1.60 -1.83
N SER A 49 12.61 0.66 -2.75
CA SER A 49 11.63 0.40 -3.81
C SER A 49 10.30 -0.10 -3.25
N LEU A 50 9.21 0.05 -4.02
CA LEU A 50 7.91 -0.50 -3.67
C LEU A 50 7.97 -2.02 -3.53
N LYS A 51 8.74 -2.71 -4.38
CA LYS A 51 9.00 -4.14 -4.26
C LYS A 51 9.65 -4.50 -2.92
N SER A 52 10.62 -3.71 -2.46
CA SER A 52 11.28 -3.94 -1.16
C SER A 52 10.37 -3.64 0.03
N ILE A 53 9.58 -2.57 -0.06
CA ILE A 53 8.53 -2.25 0.94
C ILE A 53 7.51 -3.40 1.02
N SER A 54 6.96 -3.82 -0.12
CA SER A 54 6.02 -4.93 -0.23
C SER A 54 6.56 -6.21 0.41
N LYS A 55 7.83 -6.55 0.11
CA LYS A 55 8.50 -7.71 0.71
C LYS A 55 8.66 -7.58 2.22
N ALA A 56 9.06 -6.42 2.73
CA ALA A 56 9.26 -6.20 4.16
C ALA A 56 7.96 -6.27 4.96
N TYR A 57 6.86 -5.79 4.38
CA TYR A 57 5.53 -5.78 5.00
C TYR A 57 4.62 -6.91 4.51
N LYS A 58 5.18 -7.97 3.92
CA LYS A 58 4.39 -9.12 3.47
C LYS A 58 3.58 -9.71 4.63
N ASN A 59 2.26 -9.83 4.44
CA ASN A 59 1.30 -10.27 5.46
C ASN A 59 1.26 -9.38 6.72
N LYS A 60 1.67 -8.12 6.60
CA LYS A 60 1.78 -7.16 7.70
C LYS A 60 1.16 -5.80 7.33
N LYS A 61 0.02 -5.83 6.63
CA LYS A 61 -0.67 -4.61 6.18
C LYS A 61 -1.02 -3.70 7.35
N GLU A 62 -1.43 -4.26 8.47
CA GLU A 62 -1.77 -3.52 9.69
C GLU A 62 -0.54 -2.83 10.31
N GLU A 63 0.64 -3.47 10.27
CA GLU A 63 1.90 -2.85 10.71
C GLU A 63 2.28 -1.69 9.78
N LEU A 64 2.12 -1.85 8.46
CA LEU A 64 2.34 -0.78 7.49
C LEU A 64 1.41 0.41 7.74
N ILE A 65 0.12 0.15 7.99
CA ILE A 65 -0.85 1.21 8.32
C ILE A 65 -0.46 1.92 9.61
N LYS A 66 -0.04 1.19 10.66
CA LYS A 66 0.46 1.82 11.90
C LYS A 66 1.68 2.71 11.63
N TYR A 67 2.62 2.26 10.81
CA TYR A 67 3.76 3.07 10.41
C TYR A 67 3.32 4.35 9.68
N LEU A 68 2.42 4.24 8.70
CA LEU A 68 1.86 5.38 7.96
C LEU A 68 1.06 6.34 8.84
N LYS A 69 0.52 5.88 9.98
CA LYS A 69 -0.12 6.74 11.01
C LYS A 69 0.87 7.37 11.99
N GLY A 70 2.15 7.00 11.92
CA GLY A 70 3.17 7.39 12.90
C GLY A 70 3.02 6.69 14.26
N GLU A 71 2.37 5.54 14.28
CA GLU A 71 2.11 4.71 15.48
C GLU A 71 3.09 3.52 15.60
N ALA A 72 3.94 3.32 14.59
CA ALA A 72 4.99 2.30 14.59
C ALA A 72 6.28 2.86 13.97
N LYS A 73 7.41 2.22 14.28
CA LYS A 73 8.71 2.50 13.65
C LYS A 73 8.82 1.81 12.29
N ALA A 74 9.66 2.33 11.41
CA ALA A 74 10.04 1.64 10.18
C ALA A 74 10.70 0.29 10.49
N ILE A 75 10.37 -0.74 9.70
CA ILE A 75 11.01 -2.07 9.76
C ILE A 75 11.98 -2.30 8.59
N ILE A 76 12.06 -1.35 7.67
CA ILE A 76 12.96 -1.32 6.52
C ILE A 76 13.60 0.06 6.45
N ASP A 77 14.86 0.12 6.03
CA ASP A 77 15.62 1.37 5.90
C ASP A 77 15.73 2.15 7.23
N ILE A 78 15.90 1.42 8.34
CA ILE A 78 15.87 1.94 9.71
C ILE A 78 16.89 3.06 9.93
N ASP A 79 18.09 2.92 9.39
CA ASP A 79 19.18 3.90 9.51
C ASP A 79 18.87 5.23 8.80
N ARG A 80 17.85 5.25 7.93
CA ARG A 80 17.42 6.40 7.13
C ARG A 80 15.95 6.78 7.38
N GLU A 81 15.32 6.26 8.44
CA GLU A 81 13.93 6.53 8.79
C GLU A 81 13.63 8.04 8.90
N ASP A 82 14.60 8.83 9.36
CA ASP A 82 14.48 10.28 9.51
C ASP A 82 14.10 11.01 8.23
N PHE A 83 14.49 10.50 7.06
CA PHE A 83 14.12 11.09 5.77
C PHE A 83 12.63 10.91 5.45
N MET A 84 11.99 9.86 5.98
CA MET A 84 10.56 9.60 5.76
C MET A 84 9.66 10.30 6.79
N LYS A 85 10.16 10.61 7.99
CA LYS A 85 9.37 11.22 9.09
C LYS A 85 8.57 12.47 8.69
N PRO A 86 9.09 13.43 7.89
CA PRO A 86 8.30 14.58 7.46
C PRO A 86 7.05 14.18 6.63
N TYR A 87 7.17 13.13 5.82
CA TYR A 87 6.10 12.62 4.95
C TYR A 87 5.07 11.78 5.72
N ILE A 88 5.44 11.17 6.85
CA ILE A 88 4.51 10.48 7.75
C ILE A 88 3.41 11.42 8.27
N LYS A 89 3.70 12.71 8.43
CA LYS A 89 2.66 13.70 8.78
C LYS A 89 1.55 13.80 7.72
N GLN A 90 1.90 13.62 6.45
CA GLN A 90 0.94 13.66 5.34
C GLN A 90 0.05 12.42 5.35
N THR A 91 0.64 11.23 5.52
CA THR A 91 -0.11 9.98 5.55
C THR A 91 -0.97 9.85 6.80
N LYS A 92 -0.52 10.36 7.95
CA LYS A 92 -1.30 10.45 9.19
C LYS A 92 -2.58 11.27 9.05
N SER A 93 -2.60 12.24 8.13
CA SER A 93 -3.75 13.13 7.89
C SER A 93 -4.78 12.54 6.93
N LEU A 94 -4.55 11.34 6.38
CA LEU A 94 -5.48 10.66 5.50
C LEU A 94 -6.59 9.96 6.31
N GLU A 95 -7.78 9.89 5.72
CA GLU A 95 -8.86 9.04 6.21
C GLU A 95 -8.46 7.56 6.22
N SER A 96 -9.02 6.78 7.15
CA SER A 96 -8.66 5.35 7.30
C SER A 96 -8.86 4.55 6.01
N LYS A 97 -9.89 4.88 5.22
CA LYS A 97 -10.16 4.25 3.91
C LYS A 97 -9.06 4.55 2.88
N ASP A 98 -8.49 5.76 2.90
CA ASP A 98 -7.45 6.16 1.95
C ASP A 98 -6.07 5.62 2.38
N LEU A 99 -5.81 5.50 3.67
CA LEU A 99 -4.66 4.75 4.19
C LEU A 99 -4.69 3.28 3.77
N ASP A 100 -5.86 2.65 3.83
CA ASP A 100 -6.02 1.25 3.45
C ASP A 100 -5.69 1.02 1.98
N LYS A 101 -6.22 1.87 1.09
CA LYS A 101 -5.90 1.84 -0.36
C LYS A 101 -4.43 2.12 -0.65
N LEU A 102 -3.84 3.09 0.05
CA LEU A 102 -2.42 3.41 -0.10
C LEU A 102 -1.57 2.19 0.30
N ALA A 103 -1.88 1.56 1.43
CA ALA A 103 -1.20 0.34 1.87
C ALA A 103 -1.36 -0.81 0.86
N ASP A 104 -2.57 -1.03 0.32
CA ASP A 104 -2.79 -2.03 -0.73
C ASP A 104 -1.94 -1.79 -1.98
N TYR A 105 -1.84 -0.52 -2.42
CA TYR A 105 -0.97 -0.18 -3.54
C TYR A 105 0.51 -0.46 -3.23
N LEU A 106 1.01 -0.05 -2.05
CA LEU A 106 2.40 -0.30 -1.65
C LEU A 106 2.74 -1.80 -1.58
N LEU A 107 1.75 -2.64 -1.23
CA LEU A 107 1.89 -4.10 -1.14
C LEU A 107 1.62 -4.85 -2.45
N SER A 108 1.33 -4.15 -3.54
CA SER A 108 0.99 -4.78 -4.83
C SER A 108 2.19 -5.11 -5.73
N PHE A 109 3.42 -4.84 -5.26
CA PHE A 109 4.70 -4.97 -5.98
C PHE A 109 5.51 -6.20 -5.54
#